data_AF-A0A5Q4BBZ8-F1
#
_entry.id   AF-A0A5Q4BBZ8-F1
#
_cell.length_a   1.000
_cell.length_b   1.000
_cell.length_c   1.000
_cell.angle_alpha   90.00
_cell.angle_beta   90.00
_cell.angle_gamma   90.00
#
_symmetry.space_group_name_H-M   'P 1'
#
loop_
_entity.id
_entity.type
_entity.pdbx_description
1 polymer ?
#
loop_
_entity_poly.entity_id
_entity_poly.type
_entity_poly.pdbx_seq_one_letter_code
_entity_poly.pdbx_strand_id
1 'polypeptide(L)'
;MHLPFQFGGFSDFYCSLEHVQNFYAPSVYNSRVSSVVPSPQPIRRPRGVYYDGDGNPTYSPSREVDHELEIGFFVSQPVKHREELTIKHVEEHIFGFVLLNDWSSRDLQIFEMKPLGPFHSKGS
;
A
#
# COMPACT_ATOMS: atom_id res chain seq x y z
N MET A 1 -6.94 -18.25 -10.34
CA MET A 1 -6.92 -17.95 -8.89
C MET A 1 -7.85 -16.77 -8.65
N HIS A 2 -8.47 -16.69 -7.47
CA HIS A 2 -9.35 -15.59 -7.06
C HIS A 2 -8.78 -14.95 -5.79
N LEU A 3 -9.24 -13.75 -5.44
CA LEU A 3 -8.97 -13.22 -4.10
C LEU A 3 -9.56 -14.17 -3.05
N PRO A 4 -8.85 -14.44 -1.94
CA PRO A 4 -9.33 -15.36 -0.92
C PRO A 4 -10.51 -14.78 -0.12
N PHE A 5 -10.64 -13.46 -0.04
CA PHE A 5 -11.68 -12.76 0.70
C PHE A 5 -12.15 -11.51 -0.05
N GLN A 6 -13.39 -11.10 0.24
CA GLN A 6 -13.81 -9.71 0.06
C GLN A 6 -13.49 -8.94 1.33
N PHE A 7 -12.88 -7.78 1.20
CA PHE A 7 -12.51 -6.93 2.32
C PHE A 7 -12.85 -5.48 1.99
N GLY A 8 -13.25 -4.71 3.00
CA GLY A 8 -13.68 -3.32 2.85
C GLY A 8 -12.59 -2.28 3.13
N GLY A 9 -11.46 -2.71 3.69
CA GLY A 9 -10.34 -1.84 4.05
C GLY A 9 -9.01 -2.49 3.73
N PHE A 10 -8.04 -1.66 3.36
CA PHE A 10 -6.65 -2.04 3.15
C PHE A 10 -5.78 -0.91 3.69
N SER A 11 -4.89 -1.23 4.62
CA SER A 11 -3.96 -0.30 5.23
C SER A 11 -2.54 -0.82 5.03
N ASP A 12 -1.66 0.05 4.58
CA ASP A 12 -0.26 -0.26 4.36
C ASP A 12 0.61 0.44 5.42
N PHE A 13 1.48 -0.35 6.05
CA PHE A 13 2.28 0.02 7.21
C PHE A 13 3.75 0.17 6.84
N TYR A 14 4.38 1.18 7.42
CA TYR A 14 5.77 1.53 7.18
C TYR A 14 6.66 1.07 8.35
N CYS A 15 6.84 -0.25 8.49
CA CYS A 15 7.35 -0.88 9.73
C CYS A 15 8.70 -1.62 9.63
N SER A 16 9.40 -1.56 8.49
CA SER A 16 10.76 -2.13 8.38
C SER A 16 11.82 -1.11 8.79
N LEU A 17 12.63 -1.43 9.80
CA LEU A 17 13.67 -0.52 10.30
C LEU A 17 14.69 -0.17 9.22
N GLU A 18 15.11 -1.16 8.43
CA GLU A 18 16.08 -1.03 7.35
C GLU A 18 15.55 -0.16 6.20
N HIS A 19 14.24 -0.22 5.96
CA HIS A 19 13.57 0.58 4.95
C HIS A 19 13.33 2.03 5.41
N VAL A 20 12.88 2.22 6.65
CA VAL A 20 12.48 3.53 7.16
C VAL A 20 13.64 4.36 7.72
N GLN A 21 14.63 3.71 8.34
CA GLN A 21 15.76 4.36 9.00
C GLN A 21 15.33 5.38 10.06
N ASN A 22 14.62 4.91 11.10
CA ASN A 22 14.13 5.61 12.31
C ASN A 22 12.62 5.91 12.31
N PHE A 23 11.84 5.13 13.06
CA PHE A 23 10.43 5.43 13.36
C PHE A 23 10.12 5.17 14.84
N TYR A 24 9.17 5.93 15.39
CA TYR A 24 8.75 5.85 16.80
C TYR A 24 7.36 5.22 16.99
N ALA A 25 6.63 5.03 15.89
CA ALA A 25 5.30 4.42 15.86
C ALA A 25 5.04 3.80 14.48
N PRO A 26 4.17 2.78 14.36
CA PRO A 26 3.84 2.14 13.09
C PRO A 26 3.04 3.09 12.20
N SER A 27 3.74 3.91 11.42
CA SER A 27 3.12 4.81 10.45
C SER A 27 2.35 4.01 9.41
N VAL A 28 1.20 4.53 8.99
CA VAL A 28 0.24 3.81 8.16
C VAL A 28 -0.54 4.80 7.31
N TYR A 29 -0.97 4.36 6.12
CA TYR A 29 -1.94 5.07 5.31
C TYR A 29 -3.03 4.12 4.79
N ASN A 30 -4.16 4.70 4.37
CA ASN A 30 -5.23 3.92 3.76
C ASN A 30 -4.92 3.71 2.28
N SER A 31 -4.87 2.45 1.87
CA SER A 31 -4.60 2.04 0.49
C SER A 31 -5.90 1.74 -0.27
N ARG A 32 -5.74 1.36 -1.54
CA ARG A 32 -6.87 1.18 -2.45
C ARG A 32 -7.28 -0.29 -2.53
N VAL A 33 -8.37 -0.64 -1.84
CA VAL A 33 -8.96 -1.99 -1.89
C VAL A 33 -9.29 -2.44 -3.32
N SER A 34 -9.80 -1.54 -4.17
CA SER A 34 -10.28 -1.91 -5.51
C SER A 34 -9.19 -2.36 -6.48
N SER A 35 -7.91 -2.09 -6.20
CA SER A 35 -6.77 -2.47 -7.05
C SER A 35 -6.04 -3.72 -6.57
N VAL A 36 -6.46 -4.32 -5.45
CA VAL A 36 -5.86 -5.58 -4.98
C VAL A 36 -6.32 -6.72 -5.88
N VAL A 37 -5.37 -7.45 -6.47
CA VAL A 37 -5.64 -8.53 -7.43
C VAL A 37 -4.90 -9.82 -7.04
N PRO A 38 -5.45 -11.01 -7.32
CA PRO A 38 -4.80 -12.26 -6.98
C PRO A 38 -3.66 -12.58 -7.95
N SER A 39 -2.65 -13.32 -7.48
CA SER A 39 -1.62 -13.88 -8.37
C SER A 39 -2.18 -15.05 -9.21
N PRO A 40 -1.78 -15.23 -10.48
CA PRO A 40 -0.98 -14.31 -11.29
C PRO A 40 -1.88 -13.36 -12.10
N GLN A 41 -1.78 -12.06 -11.85
CA GLN A 41 -2.45 -11.04 -12.65
C GLN A 41 -1.40 -10.10 -13.26
N PRO A 42 -1.43 -9.83 -14.58
CA PRO A 42 -0.54 -8.85 -15.18
C PRO A 42 -0.91 -7.45 -14.69
N ILE A 43 0.10 -6.69 -14.27
CA ILE A 43 -0.05 -5.29 -13.87
C ILE A 43 0.34 -4.40 -15.04
N ARG A 44 -0.54 -3.48 -15.40
CA ARG A 44 -0.28 -2.52 -16.48
C ARG A 44 0.56 -1.38 -15.93
N ARG A 45 1.64 -1.02 -16.64
CA ARG A 45 2.42 0.19 -16.32
C ARG A 45 1.48 1.40 -16.22
N PRO A 46 1.44 2.08 -15.07
CA PRO A 46 0.54 3.20 -14.89
C PRO A 46 1.01 4.43 -15.64
N ARG A 47 0.07 5.34 -15.86
CA ARG A 47 0.29 6.65 -16.46
C ARG A 47 -0.18 7.69 -15.47
N GLY A 48 0.62 8.72 -15.27
CA GLY A 48 0.30 9.78 -14.31
C GLY A 48 1.11 11.02 -14.58
N VAL A 49 0.97 12.00 -13.69
CA VAL A 49 1.75 13.23 -13.74
C VAL A 49 3.01 13.04 -12.90
N TYR A 50 4.16 13.41 -13.45
CA TYR A 50 5.43 13.49 -12.74
C TYR A 50 6.27 14.67 -13.28
N TYR A 51 7.32 15.05 -12.56
CA TYR A 51 8.25 16.09 -13.03
C TYR A 51 9.22 15.52 -14.06
N ASP A 52 9.30 16.13 -15.25
CA ASP A 52 10.30 15.76 -16.25
C ASP A 52 11.72 16.22 -15.87
N GLY A 53 12.69 15.99 -16.76
CA GLY A 53 14.10 16.33 -16.52
C GLY A 53 14.36 17.82 -16.37
N ASP A 54 13.45 18.67 -16.86
CA ASP A 54 13.51 20.13 -16.71
C ASP A 54 12.65 20.62 -15.53
N GLY A 55 12.04 19.70 -14.77
CA GLY A 55 11.19 20.00 -13.62
C GLY A 55 9.75 20.38 -13.97
N ASN A 56 9.31 20.22 -15.22
CA ASN A 56 7.93 20.53 -15.62
C ASN A 56 7.00 19.34 -15.35
N PRO A 57 5.75 19.57 -14.89
CA PRO A 57 4.76 18.51 -14.74
C PRO A 57 4.36 17.95 -16.12
N THR A 58 4.49 16.64 -16.31
CA THR A 58 4.15 15.97 -17.57
C THR A 58 3.31 14.72 -17.35
N TYR A 59 2.34 14.46 -18.23
CA TYR A 59 1.51 13.24 -18.18
C TYR A 59 2.02 12.18 -19.16
N SER A 60 2.52 11.07 -18.64
CA SER A 60 3.19 10.03 -19.43
C SER A 60 3.17 8.67 -18.69
N PRO A 61 3.46 7.52 -19.34
CA PRO A 61 3.76 6.30 -18.61
C PRO A 61 4.88 6.53 -17.58
N SER A 62 4.70 5.97 -16.38
CA SER A 62 5.73 6.00 -15.34
C SER A 62 7.04 5.41 -15.86
N ARG A 63 8.15 6.05 -15.50
CA ARG A 63 9.52 5.63 -15.80
C ARG A 63 10.13 4.81 -14.66
N GLU A 64 9.58 4.93 -13.45
CA GLU A 64 10.13 4.36 -12.22
C GLU A 64 9.12 3.44 -11.52
N VAL A 65 8.77 2.35 -12.20
CA VAL A 65 7.91 1.30 -11.61
C VAL A 65 8.77 0.35 -10.80
N ASP A 66 8.34 0.12 -9.57
CA ASP A 66 9.05 -0.65 -8.56
C ASP A 66 8.09 -1.61 -7.84
N HIS A 67 8.67 -2.59 -7.16
CA HIS A 67 7.97 -3.55 -6.32
C HIS A 67 8.36 -3.33 -4.86
N GLU A 68 7.42 -3.55 -3.96
CA GLU A 68 7.68 -3.59 -2.52
C GLU A 68 7.34 -4.99 -2.01
N LEU A 69 8.34 -5.69 -1.46
CA LEU A 69 8.11 -7.01 -0.87
C LEU A 69 7.47 -6.85 0.50
N GLU A 70 6.26 -7.36 0.63
CA GLU A 70 5.48 -7.23 1.85
C GLU A 70 4.82 -8.53 2.29
N ILE A 71 4.37 -8.52 3.55
CA ILE A 71 3.48 -9.53 4.10
C ILE A 71 2.18 -8.82 4.51
N GLY A 72 1.08 -9.25 3.91
CA GLY A 72 -0.26 -8.85 4.32
C GLY A 72 -0.84 -9.81 5.35
N PHE A 73 -1.75 -9.34 6.20
CA PHE A 73 -2.56 -10.19 7.07
C PHE A 73 -4.03 -9.82 6.99
N PHE A 74 -4.90 -10.82 7.13
CA PHE A 74 -6.35 -10.60 7.14
C PHE A 74 -6.87 -10.51 8.57
N VAL A 75 -7.68 -9.49 8.84
CA VAL A 75 -8.39 -9.34 10.11
C VAL A 75 -9.74 -10.08 10.01
N SER A 76 -9.93 -11.15 10.78
CA SER A 76 -11.18 -11.93 10.79
C SER A 76 -12.20 -11.45 11.82
N GLN A 77 -11.76 -10.80 12.90
CA GLN A 77 -12.65 -10.27 13.93
C GLN A 77 -12.60 -8.74 13.92
N PRO A 78 -13.72 -8.05 13.65
CA PRO A 78 -13.73 -6.59 13.63
C PRO A 78 -13.60 -6.03 15.05
N VAL A 79 -12.84 -4.94 15.18
CA VAL A 79 -12.88 -4.10 16.38
C VAL A 79 -14.06 -3.14 16.23
N LYS A 80 -14.94 -3.08 17.23
CA LYS A 80 -16.10 -2.18 17.16
C LYS A 80 -15.64 -0.72 17.15
N HIS A 81 -16.43 0.12 16.50
CA HIS A 81 -16.14 1.55 16.44
C HIS A 81 -15.98 2.14 17.85
N ARG A 82 -14.85 2.83 18.09
CA ARG A 82 -14.45 3.43 19.38
C ARG A 82 -14.02 2.44 20.47
N GLU A 83 -13.92 1.16 20.17
CA GLU A 83 -13.25 0.20 21.06
C GLU A 83 -11.76 0.11 20.70
N GLU A 84 -10.93 -0.19 21.71
CA GLU A 84 -9.50 -0.41 21.54
C GLU A 84 -9.19 -1.90 21.62
N LEU A 85 -8.27 -2.36 20.77
CA LEU A 85 -7.72 -3.71 20.84
C LEU A 85 -6.39 -3.68 21.59
N THR A 86 -6.31 -4.40 22.69
CA THR A 86 -5.05 -4.54 23.43
C THR A 86 -4.14 -5.55 22.74
N ILE A 87 -2.82 -5.31 22.78
CA ILE A 87 -1.82 -6.16 22.12
C ILE A 87 -1.94 -7.66 22.47
N LYS A 88 -2.41 -7.97 23.69
CA LYS A 88 -2.60 -9.34 24.19
C LYS A 88 -3.60 -10.16 23.38
N HIS A 89 -4.55 -9.52 22.71
CA HIS A 89 -5.62 -10.18 21.96
C HIS A 89 -5.45 -10.07 20.44
N VAL A 90 -4.39 -9.41 19.95
CA VAL A 90 -4.22 -9.16 18.49
C VAL A 90 -4.17 -10.44 17.67
N GLU A 91 -3.54 -11.50 18.20
CA GLU A 91 -3.43 -12.78 17.49
C GLU A 91 -4.81 -13.40 17.20
N GLU A 92 -5.79 -13.23 18.09
CA GLU A 92 -7.16 -13.74 17.92
C GLU A 92 -7.91 -13.04 16.77
N HIS A 93 -7.45 -11.86 16.37
CA HIS A 93 -8.02 -11.08 15.27
C HIS A 93 -7.38 -11.39 13.92
N ILE A 94 -6.20 -12.03 13.89
CA ILE A 94 -5.48 -12.33 12.65
C ILE A 94 -5.90 -13.71 12.14
N PHE A 95 -6.50 -13.75 10.95
CA PHE A 95 -6.88 -14.99 10.29
C PHE A 95 -5.67 -15.74 9.71
N GLY A 96 -4.75 -15.00 9.12
CA GLY A 96 -3.60 -15.55 8.41
C GLY A 96 -2.90 -14.52 7.54
N PHE A 97 -1.81 -14.97 6.91
CA PHE A 97 -0.88 -14.12 6.19
C PHE A 97 -0.82 -14.46 4.70
N VAL A 98 -0.43 -13.48 3.89
CA VAL A 98 -0.17 -13.63 2.46
C VAL A 98 1.09 -12.87 2.08
N LEU A 99 1.73 -13.30 0.99
CA LEU A 99 2.69 -12.43 0.31
C LEU A 99 1.93 -11.31 -0.40
N LEU A 100 2.46 -10.10 -0.30
CA LEU A 100 1.93 -8.92 -0.95
C LEU A 100 3.05 -8.22 -1.73
N ASN A 101 2.71 -7.71 -2.91
CA ASN A 101 3.58 -6.82 -3.65
C ASN A 101 2.84 -5.51 -3.86
N ASP A 102 3.28 -4.45 -3.18
CA ASP A 102 2.72 -3.12 -3.34
C ASP A 102 3.44 -2.37 -4.48
N TRP A 103 2.94 -2.61 -5.70
CA TRP A 103 3.47 -1.99 -6.90
C TRP A 103 3.45 -0.48 -6.80
N SER A 104 4.61 0.13 -7.03
CA SER A 104 4.85 1.54 -6.76
C SER A 104 5.38 2.25 -8.00
N SER A 105 4.83 3.41 -8.35
CA SER A 105 5.41 4.30 -9.35
C SER A 105 6.07 5.49 -8.68
N ARG A 106 7.39 5.43 -8.51
CA ARG A 106 8.16 6.36 -7.67
C ARG A 106 8.14 7.79 -8.17
N ASP A 107 8.20 7.96 -9.48
CA ASP A 107 8.09 9.25 -10.16
C ASP A 107 6.73 9.92 -9.93
N LEU A 108 5.63 9.16 -10.03
CA LEU A 108 4.28 9.62 -9.69
C LEU A 108 4.17 9.91 -8.18
N GLN A 109 4.78 9.06 -7.34
CA GLN A 109 4.75 9.18 -5.89
C GLN A 109 5.42 10.47 -5.44
N ILE A 110 6.63 10.74 -5.91
CA ILE A 110 7.38 11.97 -5.59
C ILE A 110 6.57 13.21 -5.96
N PHE A 111 5.85 13.18 -7.09
CA PHE A 111 5.01 14.28 -7.53
C PHE A 111 3.82 14.55 -6.58
N GLU A 112 3.12 13.50 -6.13
CA GLU A 112 1.85 13.65 -5.40
C GLU A 112 1.97 13.56 -3.86
N MET A 113 3.06 12.99 -3.33
CA MET A 113 3.14 12.52 -1.95
C MET A 113 2.99 13.63 -0.89
N LYS A 114 3.33 14.88 -1.22
CA LYS A 114 3.24 15.99 -0.27
C LYS A 114 1.94 16.79 -0.49
N PRO A 115 1.15 17.09 0.57
CA PRO A 115 1.31 16.66 1.97
C PRO A 115 0.53 15.39 2.34
N LEU A 116 -0.24 14.81 1.41
CA LEU A 116 -1.32 13.88 1.73
C LEU A 116 -0.91 12.39 1.71
N GLY A 117 0.33 12.08 1.33
CA GLY A 117 0.81 10.72 1.16
C GLY A 117 0.63 10.18 -0.26
N PRO A 118 1.07 8.94 -0.49
CA PRO A 118 0.95 8.28 -1.79
C PRO A 118 -0.52 8.03 -2.17
N PHE A 119 -0.83 8.10 -3.47
CA PHE A 119 -2.18 7.90 -3.99
C PHE A 119 -2.19 7.14 -5.33
N HIS A 120 -2.13 7.83 -6.48
CA HIS A 120 -2.15 7.17 -7.79
C HIS A 120 -0.93 6.28 -8.02
N SER A 121 0.19 6.60 -7.40
CA SER A 121 1.43 5.82 -7.43
C SER A 121 1.32 4.42 -6.85
N LYS A 122 0.29 4.15 -6.03
CA LYS A 122 0.01 2.87 -5.35
C LYS A 122 -1.34 2.25 -5.75
N GLY A 123 -2.29 3.06 -6.23
CA GLY A 123 -3.67 2.64 -6.48
C GLY A 123 -4.05 2.40 -7.94
N SER A 124 -3.08 2.33 -8.86
CA SER A 124 -3.31 2.30 -10.32
C SER A 124 -3.37 0.90 -10.94
#